data_AF-A0A436FJD5-F1
#
_entry.id   AF-A0A436FJD5-F1
#
_cell.length_a   1.000
_cell.length_b   1.000
_cell.length_c   1.000
_cell.angle_alpha   90.00
_cell.angle_beta   90.00
_cell.angle_gamma   90.00
#
_symmetry.space_group_name_H-M   'P 1'
#
loop_
_entity.id
_entity.type
_entity.pdbx_description
1 polymer ?
#
loop_
_entity_poly.entity_id
_entity_poly.type
_entity_poly.pdbx_seq_one_letter_code
_entity_poly.pdbx_strand_id
1 'polypeptide(L)' 'MSSKVPKYDEAYVWVWLPGETAPVVAGRLYAHDGLVSFNYGRSFRE' A
#
# COMPACT_ATOMS: atom_id res chain seq x y z
N MET A 1 -15.14 6.86 -25.74
CA MET A 1 -14.30 5.86 -25.05
C MET A 1 -14.25 6.24 -23.58
N SER A 2 -15.08 5.63 -22.73
CA SER A 2 -14.94 5.75 -21.27
C SER A 2 -14.38 4.41 -20.80
N SER A 3 -13.10 4.37 -20.43
CA SER A 3 -12.58 3.20 -19.74
C SER A 3 -13.22 3.18 -18.35
N LYS A 4 -13.82 2.05 -17.98
CA LYS A 4 -14.27 1.85 -16.60
C LYS A 4 -13.01 1.85 -15.72
N VAL A 5 -12.87 2.84 -14.85
CA VAL A 5 -11.80 2.84 -13.86
C VAL A 5 -12.10 1.68 -12.90
N PRO A 6 -11.21 0.69 -12.79
CA PRO A 6 -11.39 -0.40 -11.83
C PRO A 6 -11.41 0.17 -10.42
N LYS A 7 -12.39 -0.29 -9.62
CA LYS A 7 -12.49 0.06 -8.20
C LYS A 7 -11.62 -0.91 -7.41
N TYR A 8 -10.63 -0.40 -6.71
CA TYR A 8 -9.74 -1.17 -5.85
C TYR A 8 -10.03 -0.84 -4.39
N ASP A 9 -10.14 -1.87 -3.54
CA ASP A 9 -10.41 -1.71 -2.11
C ASP A 9 -9.13 -1.72 -1.25
N GLU A 10 -8.04 -2.31 -1.78
CA GLU A 10 -6.76 -2.43 -1.07
C GLU A 10 -5.57 -2.15 -2.01
N ALA A 11 -4.48 -1.63 -1.43
CA ALA A 11 -3.18 -1.53 -2.08
C ALA A 11 -2.04 -1.74 -1.09
N TYR A 12 -0.94 -2.32 -1.54
CA TYR A 12 0.28 -2.44 -0.74
C TYR A 12 1.29 -1.39 -1.15
N VAL A 13 1.91 -0.75 -0.16
CA VAL A 13 3.01 0.19 -0.36
C VAL A 13 4.30 -0.53 0.04
N TRP A 14 5.31 -0.47 -0.81
CA TRP A 14 6.62 -1.05 -0.56
C TRP A 14 7.73 -0.04 -0.83
N VAL A 15 8.90 -0.30 -0.25
CA VAL A 15 10.11 0.49 -0.44
C VAL A 15 11.33 -0.43 -0.51
N TRP A 16 12.29 -0.08 -1.35
CA TRP A 16 13.62 -0.68 -1.29
C TRP A 16 14.45 0.06 -0.25
N LEU A 17 14.90 -0.65 0.77
CA LEU A 17 15.84 -0.11 1.75
C LEU A 17 17.27 -0.12 1.17
N PRO A 18 18.17 0.71 1.70
CA PRO A 18 19.58 0.67 1.29
C PRO A 18 20.17 -0.74 1.46
N GLY A 19 20.71 -1.30 0.38
CA GLY A 19 21.30 -2.64 0.38
C GLY A 19 20.31 -3.79 0.14
N GLU A 20 19.01 -3.51 0.10
CA GLU A 20 18.01 -4.54 -0.19
C GLU A 20 17.83 -4.74 -1.70
N THR A 21 17.76 -6.01 -2.10
CA THR A 21 17.48 -6.40 -3.48
C THR A 21 16.00 -6.71 -3.70
N ALA A 22 15.26 -6.95 -2.62
CA ALA A 22 13.82 -7.18 -2.62
C ALA A 22 13.07 -5.99 -1.99
N PRO A 23 11.87 -5.66 -2.49
CA PRO A 23 11.05 -4.61 -1.88
C PRO A 23 10.53 -5.06 -0.51
N VAL A 24 10.59 -4.16 0.46
CA VAL A 24 10.02 -4.36 1.80
C VAL A 24 8.64 -3.70 1.85
N VAL A 25 7.62 -4.43 2.30
CA VAL A 25 6.27 -3.88 2.47
C VAL A 25 6.27 -2.86 3.61
N ALA A 26 6.06 -1.59 3.25
CA ALA A 26 5.99 -0.46 4.18
C ALA A 26 4.61 -0.35 4.84
N GLY A 27 3.56 -0.78 4.16
CA GLY A 27 2.21 -0.77 4.72
C GLY A 27 1.12 -1.14 3.73
N ARG A 28 -0.12 -1.14 4.22
CA ARG A 28 -1.32 -1.46 3.45
C ARG A 28 -2.31 -0.29 3.49
N LEU A 29 -2.73 0.15 2.33
CA LEU A 29 -3.86 1.06 2.13
C LEU A 29 -5.15 0.24 2.07
N TYR A 30 -6.16 0.69 2.80
CA TYR A 30 -7.51 0.12 2.76
C TYR A 30 -8.51 1.26 2.55
N ALA A 31 -9.35 1.13 1.53
CA ALA A 31 -10.44 2.07 1.24
C ALA A 31 -11.73 1.56 1.88
N HIS A 32 -12.29 2.34 2.80
CA HIS A 32 -13.55 2.03 3.46
C HIS A 32 -14.36 3.31 3.67
N ASP A 33 -15.65 3.26 3.31
CA ASP A 33 -16.59 4.37 3.52
C ASP A 33 -16.10 5.72 2.96
N GLY A 34 -15.45 5.70 1.79
CA GLY A 34 -14.89 6.90 1.15
C GLY A 34 -13.59 7.43 1.79
N LEU A 35 -13.10 6.79 2.84
CA LEU A 35 -11.84 7.09 3.49
C LEU A 35 -10.76 6.08 3.10
N VAL A 36 -9.53 6.55 2.94
CA VAL A 36 -8.37 5.68 2.74
C VAL A 36 -7.54 5.68 4.01
N SER A 37 -7.39 4.52 4.63
CA SER A 37 -6.58 4.32 5.84
C SER A 37 -5.26 3.64 5.49
N PHE A 38 -4.15 4.13 6.06
CA PHE A 38 -2.83 3.54 5.90
C PHE A 38 -2.39 2.81 7.17
N ASN A 39 -2.14 1.52 7.05
CA ASN A 39 -1.62 0.68 8.13
C ASN A 39 -0.13 0.39 7.90
N TYR A 40 0.73 0.81 8.83
CA TYR A 40 2.17 0.53 8.78
C TYR A 40 2.47 -0.97 8.89
N GLY A 41 3.40 -1.44 8.07
CA GLY A 41 3.95 -2.79 8.15
C GLY A 41 4.64 -2.99 9.50
N ARG A 42 4.58 -4.22 10.03
CA ARG A 42 5.17 -4.56 11.34
C ARG A 42 6.65 -4.17 11.44
N SER A 43 7.40 -4.29 10.33
CA SER A 43 8.82 -3.96 10.24
C SER A 43 9.14 -2.46 10.32
N PHE A 44 8.14 -1.58 10.29
CA PHE A 44 8.29 -0.11 10.39
C PHE A 44 7.84 0.45 11.76
N ARG A 45 7.57 -0.41 12.75
CA ARG A 45 7.07 -0.01 14.09
C ARG A 45 8.14 -0.07 15.21
N GLU A 46 9.42 -0.09 14.87
CA GLU A 46 10.55 -0.05 15.83
C GLU A 46 11.31 1.27 15.73
#